data_AF-A0A1M7SMP6-F1
#
_entry.id   AF-A0A1M7SMP6-F1
#
_cell.length_a   1.000
_cell.length_b   1.000
_cell.length_c   1.000
_cell.angle_alpha   90.00
_cell.angle_beta   90.00
_cell.angle_gamma   90.00
#
_symmetry.space_group_name_H-M   'P 1'
#
loop_
_entity.id
_entity.type
_entity.pdbx_description
1 polymer ?
#
loop_
_entity_poly.entity_id
_entity_poly.type
_entity_poly.pdbx_seq_one_letter_code
_entity_poly.pdbx_strand_id
1 'polypeptide(L)'
;MTKEIALHCMKSYSELHSDLCELCPIYGQTGSDHCFEDALQYVIGMLEQESCEDIVNRDDVVRIVQHNNSVNALKKIRALPSVTPYPSWIPVSERLPEDRREVLVTAYWHETYQVMMASYFGDGLWWCVPFNNCGEHMQRLKPKAWMPLPSAYKEGNHFT
;
A
#
# COMPACT_ATOMS: atom_id res chain seq x y z
N MET A 1 8.80 -0.17 -18.55
CA MET A 1 8.83 -1.33 -17.63
C MET A 1 7.53 -1.30 -16.83
N THR A 2 6.82 -2.42 -16.66
CA THR A 2 5.63 -2.47 -15.78
C THR A 2 6.02 -2.87 -14.36
N LYS A 3 5.11 -2.72 -13.39
CA LYS A 3 5.29 -3.17 -12.00
C LYS A 3 5.66 -4.65 -11.92
N GLU A 4 4.94 -5.50 -12.63
CA GLU A 4 5.12 -6.96 -12.61
C GLU A 4 6.51 -7.33 -13.11
N ILE A 5 6.97 -6.66 -14.18
CA ILE A 5 8.30 -6.86 -14.76
C ILE A 5 9.39 -6.40 -13.78
N ALA A 6 9.23 -5.24 -13.14
CA ALA A 6 10.20 -4.72 -12.18
C ALA A 6 10.33 -5.63 -10.95
N LEU A 7 9.20 -6.09 -10.39
CA LEU A 7 9.19 -7.02 -9.26
C LEU A 7 9.79 -8.38 -9.62
N HIS A 8 9.52 -8.87 -10.84
CA HIS A 8 10.11 -10.11 -11.32
C HIS A 8 11.64 -9.97 -11.45
N CYS A 9 12.16 -8.93 -12.12
CA CYS A 9 13.62 -8.69 -12.20
C CYS A 9 14.28 -8.59 -10.81
N MET A 10 13.65 -7.91 -9.86
CA MET A 10 14.18 -7.76 -8.49
C MET A 10 14.25 -9.11 -7.75
N LYS A 11 13.23 -9.96 -7.90
CA LYS A 11 13.17 -11.28 -7.26
C LYS A 11 14.14 -12.27 -7.88
N SER A 12 14.18 -12.37 -9.21
CA SER A 12 15.08 -13.27 -9.92
C SER A 12 16.54 -13.02 -9.55
N TYR A 13 16.92 -11.76 -9.39
CA TYR A 13 18.26 -11.38 -8.93
C TYR A 13 18.54 -11.76 -7.47
N SER A 14 17.52 -11.72 -6.60
CA SER A 14 17.65 -12.09 -5.18
C SER A 14 17.73 -13.60 -4.94
N GLU A 15 17.19 -14.43 -5.83
CA GLU A 15 17.10 -15.89 -5.67
C GLU A 15 18.27 -16.65 -6.32
N LEU A 16 19.39 -15.97 -6.60
CA LEU A 16 20.63 -16.58 -7.11
C LEU A 16 20.49 -17.38 -8.42
N HIS A 17 19.40 -17.16 -9.17
CA HIS A 17 19.35 -17.67 -10.53
C HIS A 17 20.19 -16.73 -11.40
N SER A 18 21.40 -17.18 -11.73
CA SER A 18 22.22 -16.64 -12.83
C SER A 18 21.51 -16.74 -14.19
N ASP A 19 20.33 -17.33 -14.20
CA ASP A 19 19.49 -17.50 -15.36
C ASP A 19 18.83 -16.16 -15.66
N LEU A 20 19.29 -15.59 -16.77
CA LEU A 20 18.66 -14.56 -17.60
C LEU A 20 17.20 -14.30 -17.21
N CYS A 21 16.87 -13.04 -16.92
CA CYS A 21 15.46 -12.67 -16.75
C CYS A 21 14.73 -12.79 -18.10
N GLU A 22 14.19 -13.98 -18.40
CA GLU A 22 13.49 -14.31 -19.65
C GLU A 22 12.26 -13.43 -19.88
N LEU A 23 11.69 -12.89 -18.80
CA LEU A 23 10.51 -12.02 -18.82
C LEU A 23 10.85 -10.53 -18.96
N CYS A 24 12.12 -10.13 -19.01
CA CYS A 24 12.48 -8.72 -19.20
C CYS A 24 12.36 -8.33 -20.68
N PRO A 25 11.36 -7.51 -21.07
CA PRO A 25 11.19 -7.12 -22.47
C PRO A 25 12.26 -6.15 -22.96
N ILE A 26 13.13 -5.65 -22.08
CA ILE A 26 14.19 -4.70 -22.42
C ILE A 26 15.52 -5.43 -22.67
N TYR A 27 15.86 -6.46 -21.88
CA TYR A 27 17.21 -7.05 -21.90
C TYR A 27 17.23 -8.59 -21.81
N GLY A 28 16.09 -9.27 -21.83
CA GLY A 28 15.99 -10.74 -21.76
C GLY A 28 16.72 -11.51 -22.88
N GLN A 29 17.24 -10.80 -23.89
CA GLN A 29 18.05 -11.38 -24.97
C GLN A 29 19.56 -11.07 -24.88
N THR A 30 20.00 -10.14 -24.03
CA THR A 30 21.38 -9.60 -24.08
C THR A 30 22.25 -9.88 -22.86
N GLY A 31 21.81 -10.75 -21.95
CA GLY A 31 22.68 -11.35 -20.92
C GLY A 31 23.42 -10.35 -20.05
N SER A 32 22.69 -9.39 -19.49
CA SER A 32 23.29 -8.20 -18.96
C SER A 32 22.69 -7.75 -17.64
N ASP A 33 23.56 -7.59 -16.65
CA ASP A 33 23.28 -7.35 -15.21
C ASP A 33 22.54 -6.04 -14.89
N HIS A 34 22.15 -5.26 -15.91
CA HIS A 34 21.53 -3.94 -15.76
C HIS A 34 20.03 -3.97 -15.43
N CYS A 35 19.33 -5.13 -15.48
CA CYS A 35 17.89 -5.14 -15.13
C CYS A 35 17.64 -4.75 -13.67
N PHE A 36 18.56 -5.07 -12.76
CA PHE A 36 18.35 -4.82 -11.34
C PHE A 36 18.31 -3.33 -11.01
N GLU A 37 19.23 -2.53 -11.54
CA GLU A 37 19.31 -1.10 -11.20
C GLU A 37 18.10 -0.32 -11.76
N ASP A 38 17.68 -0.61 -13.00
CA ASP A 38 16.50 0.01 -13.60
C ASP A 38 15.21 -0.42 -12.89
N ALA A 39 15.10 -1.71 -12.53
CA ALA A 39 13.97 -2.22 -11.75
C ALA A 39 13.92 -1.63 -10.34
N LEU A 40 15.09 -1.46 -9.71
CA LEU A 40 15.23 -0.83 -8.40
C LEU A 40 14.81 0.65 -8.46
N GLN A 41 15.25 1.40 -9.47
CA GLN A 41 14.82 2.79 -9.65
C GLN A 41 13.31 2.90 -9.86
N TYR A 42 12.73 2.02 -10.67
CA TYR A 42 11.29 1.97 -10.89
C TYR A 42 10.54 1.70 -9.57
N VAL A 43 10.97 0.69 -8.80
CA VAL A 43 10.37 0.35 -7.50
C VAL A 43 10.54 1.47 -6.47
N ILE A 44 11.68 2.17 -6.45
CA ILE A 44 11.87 3.35 -5.58
C ILE A 44 10.88 4.45 -5.98
N GLY A 45 10.70 4.72 -7.28
CA GLY A 45 9.71 5.69 -7.76
C GLY A 45 8.27 5.30 -7.36
N MET A 46 7.95 4.01 -7.36
CA MET A 46 6.66 3.52 -6.85
C MET A 46 6.51 3.72 -5.34
N LEU A 47 7.58 3.53 -4.56
CA LEU A 47 7.58 3.77 -3.11
C LEU A 47 7.52 5.28 -2.78
N GLU A 48 7.94 6.14 -3.70
CA GLU A 48 7.84 7.60 -3.62
C GLU A 48 6.46 8.13 -4.01
N GLN A 49 5.77 7.48 -4.95
CA GLN A 49 4.43 7.86 -5.36
C GLN A 49 3.39 7.36 -4.34
N GLU A 50 2.66 8.29 -3.71
CA GLU A 50 1.63 8.02 -2.69
C GLU A 50 0.38 7.25 -3.19
N SER A 51 0.43 6.68 -4.40
CA SER A 51 -0.68 5.97 -5.02
C SER A 51 -0.92 4.61 -4.35
N CYS A 52 -2.10 4.45 -3.74
CA CYS A 52 -2.51 3.22 -3.08
C CYS A 52 -2.85 2.06 -4.03
N GLU A 53 -2.87 2.28 -5.35
CA GLU A 53 -3.25 1.26 -6.33
C GLU A 53 -2.08 0.30 -6.64
N ASP A 54 -0.85 0.76 -6.43
CA ASP A 54 0.36 0.09 -6.93
C ASP A 54 1.35 -0.32 -5.83
N ILE A 55 0.87 -0.70 -4.65
CA ILE A 55 1.69 -0.99 -3.48
C ILE A 55 2.76 -2.05 -3.76
N VAL A 56 4.03 -1.67 -3.53
CA VAL A 56 5.18 -2.58 -3.39
C VAL A 56 5.48 -2.73 -1.90
N ASN A 57 5.67 -3.96 -1.42
CA ASN A 57 6.02 -4.19 -0.03
C ASN A 57 7.46 -3.70 0.25
N ARG A 58 7.59 -2.62 1.04
CA ARG A 58 8.88 -2.03 1.41
C ARG A 58 9.82 -3.04 2.06
N ASP A 59 9.32 -3.93 2.91
CA ASP A 59 10.16 -4.91 3.61
C ASP A 59 10.76 -5.93 2.63
N ASP A 60 10.01 -6.33 1.61
CA ASP A 60 10.51 -7.20 0.53
C ASP A 60 11.63 -6.50 -0.23
N VAL A 61 11.44 -5.23 -0.57
CA VAL A 61 12.45 -4.42 -1.27
C VAL A 61 13.71 -4.26 -0.41
N VAL A 62 13.55 -3.94 0.88
CA VAL A 62 14.69 -3.84 1.82
C VAL A 62 15.47 -5.15 1.87
N ARG A 63 14.78 -6.30 1.96
CA ARG A 63 15.45 -7.62 1.96
C ARG A 63 16.27 -7.85 0.69
N ILE A 64 15.71 -7.55 -0.48
CA ILE A 64 16.40 -7.71 -1.77
C ILE A 64 17.62 -6.78 -1.84
N VAL A 65 17.46 -5.50 -1.49
CA VAL A 65 18.56 -4.52 -1.56
C VAL A 65 19.67 -4.84 -0.55
N GLN A 66 19.31 -5.38 0.63
CA GLN A 66 20.27 -5.88 1.61
C GLN A 66 21.10 -7.05 1.06
N HIS A 67 20.43 -8.01 0.41
CA HIS A 67 21.12 -9.13 -0.22
C HIS A 67 22.14 -8.67 -1.28
N ASN A 68 21.79 -7.63 -2.04
CA ASN A 68 22.63 -7.08 -3.11
C ASN A 68 23.68 -6.06 -2.63
N ASN A 69 23.85 -5.87 -1.32
CA ASN A 69 24.81 -4.95 -0.72
C ASN A 69 24.75 -3.49 -1.25
N SER A 70 23.60 -3.05 -1.77
CA SER A 70 23.45 -1.70 -2.30
C SER A 70 23.17 -0.69 -1.18
N VAL A 71 24.24 -0.24 -0.52
CA VAL A 71 24.17 0.65 0.65
C VAL A 71 23.46 1.97 0.33
N ASN A 72 23.65 2.50 -0.88
CA ASN A 72 23.03 3.77 -1.29
C ASN A 72 21.51 3.63 -1.45
N ALA A 73 21.05 2.52 -2.05
CA ALA A 73 19.63 2.25 -2.19
C ALA A 73 18.96 1.99 -0.83
N LEU A 74 19.63 1.29 0.10
CA LEU A 74 19.13 1.11 1.46
C LEU A 74 18.92 2.44 2.18
N LYS A 75 19.87 3.37 2.06
CA LYS A 75 19.72 4.71 2.63
C LYS A 75 18.53 5.45 2.05
N LYS A 76 18.34 5.38 0.72
CA LYS A 76 17.18 5.99 0.05
C LYS A 76 15.87 5.40 0.54
N ILE A 77 15.71 4.07 0.49
CA ILE A 77 14.46 3.38 0.89
C ILE A 77 14.10 3.66 2.36
N ARG A 78 15.09 3.68 3.25
CA ARG A 78 14.88 4.01 4.68
C ARG A 78 14.49 5.47 4.92
N ALA A 79 14.92 6.38 4.04
CA ALA A 79 14.58 7.79 4.10
C ALA A 79 13.21 8.10 3.44
N LEU A 80 12.64 7.17 2.68
CA LEU A 80 11.32 7.35 2.09
C LEU A 80 10.24 7.41 3.19
N PRO A 81 9.26 8.32 3.09
CA PRO A 81 8.14 8.37 4.03
C PRO A 81 7.45 7.02 4.05
N SER A 82 7.24 6.43 5.24
CA SER A 82 6.62 5.10 5.37
C SER A 82 5.19 5.15 4.88
N VAL A 83 4.97 4.79 3.61
CA VAL A 83 3.65 4.45 3.10
C VAL A 83 3.33 3.08 3.71
N THR A 84 2.88 3.06 4.97
CA THR A 84 2.49 1.81 5.61
C THR A 84 1.25 1.27 4.89
N PRO A 85 1.30 0.06 4.30
CA PRO A 85 0.10 -0.61 3.81
C PRO A 85 -0.74 -1.20 4.95
N TYR A 86 -0.20 -1.22 6.18
CA TYR A 86 -1.01 -1.52 7.35
C TYR A 86 -1.90 -0.31 7.65
N PRO A 87 -3.23 -0.51 7.69
CA PRO A 87 -4.13 0.57 7.98
C PRO A 87 -3.83 1.00 9.43
N SER A 88 -3.27 2.20 9.58
CA SER A 88 -2.99 2.84 10.84
C SER A 88 -4.00 3.95 11.06
N TRP A 89 -4.31 4.24 12.33
CA TRP A 89 -5.24 5.29 12.68
C TRP A 89 -4.63 6.66 12.38
N ILE A 90 -5.24 7.39 11.45
CA ILE A 90 -4.89 8.76 11.08
C ILE A 90 -5.86 9.71 11.79
N PRO A 91 -5.38 10.60 12.67
CA PRO A 91 -6.22 11.62 13.29
C PRO A 91 -6.89 12.51 12.24
N VAL A 92 -8.18 12.80 12.42
CA VAL A 92 -8.94 13.69 11.51
C VAL A 92 -8.33 15.10 11.48
N SER A 93 -7.65 15.52 12.55
CA SER A 93 -6.92 16.79 12.64
C SER A 93 -5.62 16.82 11.84
N GLU A 94 -5.07 15.66 11.50
CA GLU A 94 -3.83 15.57 10.72
C GLU A 94 -4.14 15.59 9.22
N ARG A 95 -5.08 14.72 8.80
CA ARG A 95 -5.44 14.57 7.39
C ARG A 95 -6.85 14.00 7.25
N LEU A 96 -7.54 14.45 6.20
CA LEU A 96 -8.85 13.93 5.82
C LEU A 96 -8.71 12.88 4.70
N PRO A 97 -9.64 11.91 4.60
CA PRO A 97 -9.71 11.01 3.45
C PRO A 97 -9.97 11.77 2.15
N GLU A 98 -9.76 11.09 1.02
CA GLU A 98 -10.25 11.57 -0.28
C GLU A 98 -11.80 11.62 -0.29
N ASP A 99 -12.34 12.53 -1.10
CA ASP A 99 -13.78 12.68 -1.25
C ASP A 99 -14.43 11.36 -1.74
N ARG A 100 -15.59 11.04 -1.15
CA ARG A 100 -16.40 9.83 -1.39
C ARG A 100 -15.69 8.49 -1.08
N ARG A 101 -14.65 8.51 -0.25
CA ARG A 101 -13.96 7.28 0.16
C ARG A 101 -14.64 6.62 1.37
N GLU A 102 -14.81 5.30 1.30
CA GLU A 102 -15.22 4.48 2.44
C GLU A 102 -14.01 4.12 3.31
N VAL A 103 -14.15 4.33 4.62
CA VAL A 103 -13.07 4.15 5.59
C VAL A 103 -13.61 3.59 6.90
N LEU A 104 -12.73 3.04 7.73
CA LEU A 104 -13.04 2.78 9.13
C LEU A 104 -12.79 4.05 9.93
N VAL A 105 -13.67 4.35 10.88
CA VAL A 105 -13.58 5.49 11.76
C VAL A 105 -13.74 5.07 13.22
N THR A 106 -13.08 5.82 14.11
CA THR A 106 -13.37 5.75 15.55
C THR A 106 -14.17 6.98 15.95
N ALA A 107 -15.33 6.77 16.54
CA ALA A 107 -16.17 7.84 17.07
C ALA A 107 -16.75 7.46 18.43
N TYR A 108 -17.06 8.47 19.23
CA TYR A 108 -17.70 8.28 20.52
C TYR A 108 -19.21 8.10 20.30
N TRP A 109 -19.73 6.93 20.66
CA TRP A 109 -21.11 6.54 20.43
C TRP A 109 -21.61 5.68 21.60
N HIS A 110 -22.85 5.91 22.07
CA HIS A 110 -23.42 5.24 23.26
C HIS A 110 -22.40 5.10 24.41
N GLU A 111 -21.83 6.23 24.83
CA GLU A 111 -20.90 6.34 25.96
C GLU A 111 -19.55 5.60 25.82
N THR A 112 -19.26 5.03 24.65
CA THR A 112 -18.03 4.28 24.38
C THR A 112 -17.39 4.67 23.05
N TYR A 113 -16.09 4.42 22.89
CA TYR A 113 -15.46 4.54 21.57
C TYR A 113 -15.76 3.30 20.75
N GLN A 114 -16.34 3.50 19.56
CA GLN A 114 -16.69 2.43 18.64
C GLN A 114 -15.96 2.60 17.31
N VAL A 115 -15.63 1.47 16.69
CA VAL A 115 -15.11 1.40 15.32
C VAL A 115 -16.28 1.14 14.39
N MET A 116 -16.45 2.01 13.39
CA MET A 116 -17.57 1.97 12.45
C MET A 116 -17.06 2.21 11.02
N MET A 117 -17.82 1.78 10.03
CA MET A 117 -17.59 2.16 8.64
C MET A 117 -18.30 3.48 8.33
N ALA A 118 -17.61 4.40 7.65
CA ALA A 118 -18.17 5.68 7.24
C ALA A 118 -17.63 6.14 5.88
N SER A 119 -18.42 6.95 5.19
CA SER A 119 -18.05 7.64 3.95
C SER A 119 -17.78 9.12 4.24
N TYR A 120 -16.68 9.63 3.70
CA TYR A 120 -16.33 11.06 3.75
C TYR A 120 -16.80 11.78 2.48
N PHE A 121 -17.43 12.95 2.58
CA PHE A 121 -18.02 13.68 1.44
C PHE A 121 -17.36 15.06 1.16
N GLY A 122 -16.09 15.25 1.53
CA GLY A 122 -15.28 16.36 1.02
C GLY A 122 -15.49 17.73 1.71
N ASP A 123 -16.41 17.84 2.67
CA ASP A 123 -16.79 19.09 3.33
C ASP A 123 -16.75 19.00 4.88
N GLY A 124 -16.02 18.02 5.41
CA GLY A 124 -16.01 17.73 6.84
C GLY A 124 -17.24 16.95 7.32
N LEU A 125 -18.17 16.57 6.42
CA LEU A 125 -19.27 15.69 6.75
C LEU A 125 -18.86 14.22 6.62
N TRP A 126 -19.15 13.46 7.68
CA TRP A 126 -18.94 12.03 7.77
C TRP A 126 -20.28 11.36 7.96
N TRP A 127 -20.54 10.31 7.18
CA TRP A 127 -21.79 9.58 7.28
C TRP A 127 -21.53 8.09 7.46
N CYS A 128 -22.20 7.47 8.44
CA CYS A 128 -22.22 6.02 8.60
C CYS A 128 -23.61 5.45 8.29
N VAL A 129 -23.63 4.20 7.84
CA VAL A 129 -24.84 3.38 7.81
C VAL A 129 -24.96 2.72 9.19
N PRO A 130 -26.01 3.00 9.98
CA PRO A 130 -26.17 2.35 11.28
C PRO A 130 -26.38 0.84 11.09
N PHE A 131 -25.67 0.02 11.87
CA PHE A 131 -25.73 -1.45 11.84
C PHE A 131 -27.14 -2.02 12.14
N ASN A 132 -28.07 -1.18 12.61
CA ASN A 132 -29.32 -1.63 13.23
C ASN A 132 -30.56 -1.38 12.36
N ASN A 133 -30.43 -0.77 11.18
CA ASN A 133 -31.55 -0.58 10.27
C ASN A 133 -31.10 -0.56 8.81
N CYS A 134 -31.51 -1.60 8.08
CA CYS A 134 -31.62 -1.57 6.63
C CYS A 134 -32.67 -0.51 6.24
N GLY A 135 -32.29 0.77 6.14
CA GLY A 135 -33.24 1.82 5.75
C GLY A 135 -32.80 3.24 6.09
N GLU A 136 -32.39 3.96 5.04
CA GLU A 136 -32.65 5.38 4.76
C GLU A 136 -32.13 6.50 5.69
N HIS A 137 -31.59 6.23 6.87
CA HIS A 137 -31.06 7.29 7.74
C HIS A 137 -29.54 7.21 7.88
N MET A 138 -28.83 7.88 6.96
CA MET A 138 -27.41 8.21 7.16
C MET A 138 -27.31 9.09 8.41
N GLN A 139 -26.36 8.79 9.30
CA GLN A 139 -26.13 9.60 10.50
C GLN A 139 -24.81 10.35 10.41
N ARG A 140 -24.82 11.61 10.85
CA ARG A 140 -23.61 12.45 10.87
C ARG A 140 -22.72 12.03 12.02
N LEU A 141 -21.48 11.70 11.71
CA LEU A 141 -20.44 11.38 12.70
C LEU A 141 -19.46 12.54 12.86
N LYS A 142 -18.84 12.59 14.05
CA LYS A 142 -17.65 13.40 14.33
C LYS A 142 -16.51 12.46 14.74
N PRO A 143 -15.88 11.78 13.78
CA PRO A 143 -14.83 10.82 14.10
C PRO A 143 -13.58 11.52 14.63
N LYS A 144 -12.81 10.80 15.45
CA LYS A 144 -11.54 11.26 16.01
C LYS A 144 -10.36 10.86 15.14
N ALA A 145 -10.41 9.65 14.59
CA ALA A 145 -9.42 9.13 13.67
C ALA A 145 -10.09 8.20 12.64
N TRP A 146 -9.42 7.96 11.54
CA TRP A 146 -9.85 7.09 10.46
C TRP A 146 -8.70 6.23 9.96
N MET A 147 -9.00 5.15 9.25
CA MET A 147 -8.02 4.32 8.56
C MET A 147 -8.64 3.75 7.28
N PRO A 148 -7.86 3.50 6.22
CA PRO A 148 -8.38 2.87 5.01
C PRO A 148 -8.93 1.47 5.32
N LEU A 149 -9.94 1.04 4.55
CA LEU A 149 -10.46 -0.32 4.65
C LEU A 149 -9.35 -1.32 4.29
N PRO A 150 -9.24 -2.45 5.02
CA PRO A 150 -8.36 -3.53 4.60
C PRO A 150 -8.82 -4.08 3.26
N SER A 151 -7.88 -4.67 2.52
CA SER A 151 -8.22 -5.38 1.28
C SER A 151 -9.32 -6.40 1.52
N ALA A 152 -10.28 -6.45 0.60
CA ALA A 152 -11.38 -7.40 0.67
C ALA A 152 -10.84 -8.84 0.84
N TYR A 153 -11.45 -9.59 1.74
CA TYR A 153 -11.14 -11.00 1.90
C TYR A 153 -11.45 -11.74 0.59
N LYS A 154 -10.46 -12.46 0.07
CA LYS A 154 -10.62 -13.37 -1.07
C LYS A 154 -10.33 -14.77 -0.55
N GLU A 155 -11.35 -15.61 -0.48
CA GLU A 155 -11.21 -17.03 -0.16
C GLU A 155 -10.37 -17.69 -1.26
N GLY A 156 -9.20 -18.25 -0.95
CA GLY A 156 -8.37 -18.93 -1.96
C GLY A 156 -6.84 -18.93 -1.84
N ASN A 157 -6.22 -18.37 -0.78
CA ASN A 157 -4.78 -18.55 -0.54
C ASN A 157 -4.53 -19.36 0.74
N HIS A 158 -5.06 -20.58 0.79
CA HIS A 158 -4.49 -21.61 1.64
C HIS A 158 -3.29 -22.18 0.88
N PHE A 159 -2.08 -21.86 1.32
CA PHE A 159 -0.87 -22.53 0.86
C PHE A 159 -1.03 -24.04 1.11
N THR A 160 -1.13 -24.80 0.03
CA THR A 160 -0.75 -26.22 -0.06
C THR A 160 0.26 -26.35 -1.16
#